data_AF-A0A0D8Y5T0-F1
#
_entry.id   AF-A0A0D8Y5T0-F1
#
_cell.length_a   1.000
_cell.length_b   1.000
_cell.length_c   1.000
_cell.angle_alpha   90.00
_cell.angle_beta   90.00
_cell.angle_gamma   90.00
#
_symmetry.space_group_name_H-M   'P 1'
#
loop_
_entity.id
_entity.type
_entity.pdbx_description
1 polymer ?
#
loop_
_entity_poly.entity_id
_entity_poly.type
_entity_poly.pdbx_seq_one_letter_code
_entity_poly.pdbx_strand_id
1 'polypeptide(L)' 'MLAEPNDESPANVNAAKMWREDRFQFEKIADNLVRKTLCLPQSES' A
#
# COMPACT_ATOMS: atom_id res chain seq x y z
N MET A 1 -9.82 -3.46 7.66
CA MET A 1 -8.56 -3.78 8.38
C MET A 1 -7.60 -4.50 7.44
N LEU A 2 -6.31 -4.10 7.41
CA LEU A 2 -5.16 -4.47 6.52
C LEU A 2 -5.33 -5.41 5.31
N ALA A 3 -6.09 -6.50 5.37
CA ALA A 3 -6.44 -7.34 4.22
C ALA A 3 -7.61 -6.75 3.39
N GLU A 4 -8.51 -6.02 4.03
CA GLU A 4 -9.64 -5.30 3.43
C GLU A 4 -9.62 -3.84 3.92
N PRO A 5 -9.16 -2.86 3.15
CA PRO A 5 -9.19 -1.46 3.57
C PRO A 5 -10.63 -0.99 3.80
N ASN A 6 -10.80 -0.03 4.72
CA ASN A 6 -12.11 0.54 5.01
C ASN A 6 -12.56 1.45 3.87
N ASP A 7 -13.48 0.98 3.03
CA ASP A 7 -14.04 1.74 1.92
C ASP A 7 -15.07 2.80 2.36
N GLU A 8 -15.67 2.66 3.55
CA GLU A 8 -16.71 3.58 4.03
C GLU A 8 -16.14 4.87 4.63
N SER A 9 -14.91 4.83 5.14
CA SER A 9 -14.22 5.98 5.74
C SER A 9 -12.70 5.81 5.71
N PRO A 10 -12.05 6.01 4.55
CA PRO A 10 -10.62 5.83 4.44
C PRO A 10 -9.85 6.95 5.17
N ALA A 11 -8.96 6.56 6.08
CA ALA A 11 -8.08 7.51 6.78
C ALA A 11 -7.04 8.15 5.84
N ASN A 12 -6.67 7.44 4.77
CA ASN A 12 -5.83 7.95 3.68
C ASN A 12 -6.57 7.77 2.35
N VAL A 13 -7.22 8.85 1.90
CA VAL A 13 -8.03 8.88 0.68
C VAL A 13 -7.23 8.53 -0.58
N ASN A 14 -5.95 8.90 -0.64
CA ASN A 14 -5.09 8.61 -1.79
C ASN A 14 -4.73 7.13 -1.86
N ALA A 15 -4.38 6.53 -0.73
CA ALA A 15 -4.10 5.10 -0.64
C ALA A 15 -5.35 4.26 -0.95
N ALA A 16 -6.52 4.68 -0.47
CA ALA A 16 -7.79 4.01 -0.78
C ALA A 16 -8.20 4.14 -2.25
N LYS A 17 -7.93 5.28 -2.89
CA LYS A 17 -8.12 5.45 -4.33
C LYS A 17 -7.19 4.52 -5.12
N MET A 18 -5.90 4.51 -4.77
CA MET A 18 -4.92 3.63 -5.41
C MET A 18 -5.23 2.15 -5.23
N TRP A 19 -5.68 1.72 -4.06
CA TRP A 19 -6.11 0.33 -3.85
C TRP A 19 -7.22 -0.11 -4.81
N ARG A 20 -8.20 0.78 -5.07
CA ARG A 20 -9.36 0.51 -5.93
C ARG A 20 -9.04 0.62 -7.42
N GLU A 21 -8.19 1.58 -7.81
CA GLU A 21 -7.93 1.90 -9.21
C GLU A 21 -6.63 1.26 -9.75
N ASP A 22 -5.63 1.03 -8.90
CA ASP A 22 -4.32 0.50 -9.27
C ASP A 22 -3.73 -0.35 -8.13
N ARG A 23 -4.26 -1.57 -8.02
CA ARG A 23 -3.89 -2.50 -6.97
C ARG A 23 -2.41 -2.88 -6.99
N PHE A 24 -1.83 -3.03 -8.18
CA PHE A 24 -0.43 -3.40 -8.33
C PHE A 24 0.50 -2.31 -7.77
N GLN A 25 0.24 -1.05 -8.09
CA GLN A 25 1.03 0.06 -7.56
C GLN A 25 0.87 0.21 -6.04
N PHE A 26 -0.33 -0.03 -5.51
CA PHE A 26 -0.55 -0.04 -4.06
C PHE A 26 0.34 -1.09 -3.39
N GLU A 27 0.33 -2.33 -3.89
CA GLU A 27 1.11 -3.44 -3.32
C GLU A 27 2.61 -3.17 -3.39
N LYS A 28 3.09 -2.62 -4.51
CA LYS A 28 4.50 -2.23 -4.67
C LYS A 28 4.92 -1.17 -3.65
N ILE A 29 4.08 -0.18 -3.37
CA ILE A 29 4.37 0.84 -2.35
C ILE A 29 4.33 0.21 -0.95
N ALA A 30 3.35 -0.65 -0.66
CA ALA A 30 3.25 -1.33 0.62
C ALA A 30 4.47 -2.21 0.91
N ASP A 31 4.93 -3.00 -0.06
CA ASP A 31 6.13 -3.85 0.06
C ASP A 31 7.39 -3.01 0.31
N ASN A 32 7.59 -1.94 -0.46
CA ASN A 32 8.72 -1.04 -0.27
C ASN A 32 8.71 -0.34 1.10
N LEU A 33 7.52 0.01 1.63
CA LEU A 33 7.38 0.58 2.96
C LEU A 33 7.77 -0.43 4.04
N VAL A 34 7.30 -1.69 3.94
CA VAL A 34 7.68 -2.77 4.88
C VAL A 34 9.19 -3.04 4.83
N ARG A 35 9.78 -3.11 3.64
CA ARG A 35 11.23 -3.28 3.48
C ARG A 35 12.00 -2.14 4.12
N LYS A 36 11.57 -0.89 3.89
CA LYS A 36 12.20 0.30 4.48
C LYS A 36 12.15 0.28 6.00
N THR A 37 11.02 -0.09 6.61
CA THR A 37 10.90 -0.13 8.08
C THR A 37 11.67 -1.29 8.71
N LEU A 38 11.94 -2.34 7.94
CA LEU A 38 12.77 -3.48 8.34
C LEU A 38 14.25 -3.34 7.94
N CYS A 39 14.68 -2.19 7.40
CA CYS A 39 16.04 -1.96 6.90
C CYS A 39 16.50 -2.98 5.84
N LEU A 40 15.57 -3.47 5.03
CA LEU A 40 15.82 -4.36 3.90
C LEU A 40 16.03 -3.55 2.61
N PRO A 41 16.79 -4.08 1.63
CA PRO A 41 16.90 -3.45 0.31
C PRO A 41 15.52 -3.31 -0.33
N GLN A 42 15.32 -2.20 -1.05
CA GLN A 42 14.10 -1.95 -1.80
C GLN A 42 13.91 -3.02 -2.87
N SER A 43 12.65 -3.35 -3.16
CA SER A 43 12.37 -4.31 -4.21
C SER A 43 12.61 -3.63 -5.56
N GLU A 44 13.68 -4.01 -6.24
CA GLU A 44 13.86 -3.69 -7.65
C GLU A 44 12.77 -4.46 -8.42
N SER A 45 11.93 -3.71 -9.15
CA SER A 45 10.87 -4.28 -9.99
C SER A 45 11.44 -4.74 -11.32
#